data_AF-A0A152A2B8-F1
#
_entry.id   AF-A0A152A2B8-F1
#
_cell.length_a   1.000
_cell.length_b   1.000
_cell.length_c   1.000
_cell.angle_alpha   90.00
_cell.angle_beta   90.00
_cell.angle_gamma   90.00
#
_symmetry.space_group_name_H-M   'P 1'
#
loop_
_entity.id
_entity.type
_entity.pdbx_description
1 polymer ?
#
loop_
_entity_poly.entity_id
_entity_poly.type
_entity_poly.pdbx_seq_one_letter_code
_entity_poly.pdbx_strand_id
1 'polypeptide(L)'
;MAGRAAEEIFMGPDNITSGASSDFQSASSLAYAMITKWGMSEKVGFINSSQKQSDQVQSLVDNEVKKLLDDSYAQAKSIILKNRDKMENLVQELIKKETLTGDEILQILNVKGKTLPKMNKSLI
;
A
#
# COMPACT_ATOMS: atom_id res chain seq x y z
N MET A 1 -0.42 -0.28 -2.47
CA MET A 1 -1.55 -1.25 -2.46
C MET A 1 -2.92 -0.59 -2.26
N ALA A 2 -3.03 0.54 -1.55
CA ALA A 2 -4.33 1.16 -1.25
C ALA A 2 -5.10 1.68 -2.48
N GLY A 3 -4.43 2.29 -3.46
CA GLY A 3 -5.07 2.77 -4.70
C GLY A 3 -5.78 1.63 -5.45
N ARG A 4 -5.05 0.55 -5.74
CA ARG A 4 -5.62 -0.69 -6.32
C ARG A 4 -6.81 -1.21 -5.52
N ALA A 5 -6.68 -1.27 -4.19
CA ALA A 5 -7.73 -1.77 -3.31
C ALA A 5 -9.00 -0.90 -3.39
N ALA A 6 -8.83 0.42 -3.45
CA ALA A 6 -9.93 1.36 -3.62
C ALA A 6 -10.62 1.16 -4.98
N GLU A 7 -9.86 1.05 -6.07
CA GLU A 7 -10.43 0.79 -7.40
C GLU A 7 -11.28 -0.48 -7.40
N GLU A 8 -10.78 -1.61 -6.88
CA GLU A 8 -11.57 -2.85 -6.83
C GLU A 8 -12.85 -2.70 -5.99
N ILE A 9 -12.78 -2.00 -4.85
CA ILE A 9 -13.93 -1.81 -3.95
C ILE A 9 -15.04 -0.94 -4.56
N PHE A 10 -14.67 0.12 -5.28
CA PHE A 10 -15.61 1.12 -5.78
C PHE A 10 -15.99 0.92 -7.25
N MET A 11 -15.11 0.34 -8.06
CA MET A 11 -15.31 0.13 -9.49
C MET A 11 -15.56 -1.34 -9.85
N GLY A 12 -15.24 -2.28 -8.95
CA GLY A 12 -15.38 -3.72 -9.17
C GLY A 12 -14.15 -4.36 -9.83
N PRO A 13 -14.04 -5.70 -9.80
CA PRO A 13 -12.86 -6.43 -10.25
C PRO A 13 -12.61 -6.33 -11.76
N ASP A 14 -13.65 -6.08 -12.55
CA ASP A 14 -13.57 -6.01 -14.02
C ASP A 14 -13.12 -4.62 -14.52
N ASN A 15 -13.15 -3.60 -13.67
CA ASN A 15 -12.88 -2.20 -14.05
C ASN A 15 -11.57 -1.66 -13.48
N ILE A 16 -10.63 -2.54 -13.13
CA ILE A 16 -9.40 -2.09 -12.48
C ILE A 16 -8.40 -1.60 -13.51
N THR A 17 -7.70 -0.50 -13.20
CA THR A 17 -6.86 0.21 -14.16
C THR A 17 -5.38 -0.19 -14.08
N SER A 18 -4.57 0.27 -15.04
CA SER A 18 -3.11 0.17 -15.03
C SER A 18 -2.42 1.28 -14.22
N GLY A 19 -3.19 2.22 -13.64
CA GLY A 19 -2.68 3.38 -12.93
C GLY A 19 -1.85 3.05 -11.67
N ALA A 20 -2.09 1.88 -11.07
CA ALA A 20 -1.33 1.41 -9.91
C ALA A 20 -0.01 0.68 -10.25
N SER A 21 0.39 0.62 -11.52
CA SER A 21 1.57 -0.14 -11.97
C SER A 21 2.89 0.27 -11.29
N SER A 22 3.16 1.58 -11.18
CA SER A 22 4.33 2.12 -10.48
C SER A 22 4.32 1.82 -8.99
N ASP A 23 3.14 1.86 -8.35
CA ASP A 23 2.96 1.48 -6.95
C ASP A 23 3.25 0.00 -6.73
N PHE A 24 2.83 -0.87 -7.66
CA PHE A 24 3.13 -2.30 -7.60
C PHE A 24 4.62 -2.59 -7.70
N GLN A 25 5.30 -1.94 -8.64
CA GLN A 25 6.74 -2.10 -8.80
C GLN A 25 7.47 -1.66 -7.53
N SER A 26 7.14 -0.48 -7.01
CA SER A 26 7.76 0.08 -5.80
C SER A 26 7.50 -0.78 -4.57
N ALA A 27 6.26 -1.22 -4.37
CA ALA A 27 5.89 -2.09 -3.26
C ALA A 27 6.59 -3.46 -3.34
N SER A 28 6.68 -4.04 -4.54
CA SER A 28 7.37 -5.32 -4.75
C SER A 28 8.87 -5.19 -4.46
N SER A 29 9.53 -4.16 -4.99
CA SER A 29 10.95 -3.93 -4.72
C SER A 29 11.24 -3.71 -3.23
N LEU A 30 10.36 -2.98 -2.53
CA LEU A 30 10.47 -2.79 -1.08
C LEU A 30 10.30 -4.12 -0.33
N ALA A 31 9.26 -4.90 -0.65
CA ALA A 31 9.02 -6.21 -0.04
C ALA A 31 10.21 -7.17 -0.25
N TYR A 32 10.77 -7.21 -1.45
CA TYR A 32 11.99 -7.98 -1.72
C TYR A 32 13.16 -7.51 -0.85
N ALA A 33 13.39 -6.21 -0.71
CA ALA A 33 14.47 -5.69 0.14
C ALA A 33 14.24 -6.05 1.62
N MET A 34 13.01 -5.92 2.12
CA MET A 34 12.64 -6.29 3.48
C MET A 34 13.02 -7.75 3.78
N ILE A 35 12.67 -8.65 2.87
CA ILE A 35 12.87 -10.09 3.06
C ILE A 35 14.33 -10.50 2.84
N THR A 36 14.99 -9.97 1.81
CA THR A 36 16.31 -10.49 1.37
C THR A 36 17.51 -9.69 1.85
N LYS A 37 17.32 -8.41 2.21
CA LYS A 37 18.42 -7.52 2.64
C LYS A 37 18.32 -7.16 4.12
N TRP A 38 17.10 -7.06 4.65
CA TRP A 38 16.87 -6.63 6.03
C TRP A 38 16.44 -7.76 6.96
N GLY A 39 16.29 -8.99 6.44
CA GLY A 39 15.96 -10.17 7.24
C GLY A 39 14.60 -10.08 7.92
N MET A 40 13.63 -9.37 7.35
CA MET A 40 12.30 -9.15 7.92
C MET A 40 11.33 -10.33 7.68
N SER A 41 11.84 -11.51 7.34
CA SER A 41 11.07 -12.76 7.32
C SER A 41 11.80 -13.80 8.14
N GLU A 42 11.15 -14.29 9.20
CA GLU A 42 11.69 -15.34 10.06
C GLU A 42 11.95 -16.66 9.30
N LYS A 43 11.12 -16.95 8.28
CA LYS A 43 11.26 -18.18 7.48
C LYS A 43 12.48 -18.14 6.58
N VAL A 44 12.77 -16.97 6.02
CA VAL A 44 13.91 -16.74 5.14
C VAL A 44 15.19 -16.52 5.96
N GLY A 45 15.07 -15.90 7.13
CA GLY A 45 16.18 -15.62 8.04
C GLY A 45 17.11 -14.51 7.54
N PHE A 46 18.30 -14.43 8.14
CA PHE A 46 19.31 -13.41 7.81
C PHE A 46 20.17 -13.85 6.62
N ILE A 47 19.55 -14.02 5.46
CA ILE A 47 20.30 -14.22 4.22
C ILE A 47 20.84 -12.88 3.71
N ASN A 48 22.08 -12.88 3.23
CA ASN A 48 22.60 -11.76 2.44
C ASN A 48 22.50 -12.13 0.95
N SER A 49 21.58 -11.48 0.23
CA SER A 49 21.28 -11.78 -1.18
C SER A 49 22.41 -11.47 -2.18
N SER A 50 23.60 -11.07 -1.71
CA SER A 50 24.77 -10.79 -2.55
C SER A 50 25.30 -12.03 -3.28
N GLN A 51 24.85 -13.23 -2.90
CA GLN A 51 25.23 -14.50 -3.50
C GLN A 51 24.04 -15.14 -4.22
N LYS A 52 24.33 -15.88 -5.30
CA LYS A 52 23.33 -16.64 -6.04
C LYS A 52 22.71 -17.68 -5.11
N GLN A 53 21.41 -17.55 -4.86
CA GLN A 53 20.68 -18.44 -3.96
C GLN A 53 20.29 -19.74 -4.67
N SER A 54 20.04 -20.80 -3.91
CA SER A 54 19.45 -22.02 -4.47
C SER A 54 17.99 -21.75 -4.88
N ASP A 55 17.49 -22.50 -5.84
CA ASP A 55 16.11 -22.38 -6.33
C ASP A 55 15.08 -22.51 -5.19
N GLN A 56 15.38 -23.34 -4.19
CA GLN A 56 14.56 -23.52 -3.00
C GLN A 56 14.45 -22.23 -2.17
N VAL A 57 15.56 -21.51 -1.97
CA VAL A 57 15.55 -20.25 -1.22
C VAL A 57 14.88 -19.15 -2.05
N GLN A 58 15.12 -19.10 -3.36
CA GLN A 58 14.43 -18.13 -4.23
C GLN A 58 12.92 -18.32 -4.19
N SER A 59 12.43 -19.56 -4.28
CA SER A 59 11.00 -19.86 -4.17
C SER A 59 10.44 -19.46 -2.81
N LEU A 60 11.20 -19.66 -1.72
CA LEU A 60 10.78 -19.23 -0.38
C LEU A 60 10.68 -17.70 -0.28
N VAL A 61 11.65 -16.97 -0.84
CA VAL A 61 11.63 -15.50 -0.92
C VAL A 61 10.41 -15.02 -1.69
N ASP A 62 10.15 -15.57 -2.88
CA ASP A 62 9.03 -15.16 -3.73
C ASP A 62 7.68 -15.39 -3.01
N ASN A 63 7.55 -16.51 -2.28
CA ASN A 63 6.37 -16.81 -1.47
C ASN A 63 6.16 -15.80 -0.33
N GLU A 64 7.23 -15.42 0.38
CA GLU A 64 7.14 -14.45 1.47
C GLU A 64 6.86 -13.04 0.95
N VAL A 65 7.42 -12.66 -0.21
CA VAL A 65 7.12 -11.38 -0.88
C VAL A 65 5.65 -11.33 -1.26
N LYS A 66 5.15 -12.38 -1.92
CA LYS A 66 3.75 -12.49 -2.30
C LYS A 66 2.84 -12.37 -1.07
N LYS A 67 3.15 -13.12 -0.02
CA LYS A 67 2.38 -13.08 1.23
C LYS A 67 2.34 -11.67 1.83
N LEU A 68 3.47 -10.98 1.91
CA LEU A 68 3.54 -9.63 2.46
C LEU A 68 2.69 -8.62 1.66
N LEU A 69 2.72 -8.73 0.32
CA LEU A 69 1.93 -7.86 -0.56
C LEU A 69 0.43 -8.18 -0.46
N ASP A 70 0.05 -9.46 -0.41
CA ASP A 70 -1.33 -9.91 -0.24
C ASP A 70 -1.90 -9.45 1.10
N ASP A 71 -1.13 -9.57 2.18
CA ASP A 71 -1.52 -9.12 3.53
C ASP A 71 -1.71 -7.59 3.55
N SER A 72 -0.80 -6.83 2.94
CA SER A 72 -0.93 -5.37 2.80
C SER A 72 -2.17 -4.98 1.98
N TYR A 73 -2.45 -5.71 0.90
CA TYR A 73 -3.64 -5.51 0.08
C TYR A 73 -4.92 -5.77 0.86
N ALA A 74 -5.00 -6.90 1.57
CA ALA A 74 -6.13 -7.27 2.41
C ALA A 74 -6.36 -6.24 3.55
N GLN A 75 -5.27 -5.78 4.18
CA GLN A 75 -5.34 -4.74 5.21
C GLN A 75 -5.88 -3.43 4.64
N ALA A 76 -5.38 -3.00 3.47
CA ALA A 76 -5.87 -1.80 2.80
C ALA A 76 -7.38 -1.91 2.49
N LYS A 77 -7.82 -3.05 1.93
CA LYS A 77 -9.25 -3.30 1.71
C LYS A 77 -10.07 -3.21 2.99
N SER A 78 -9.59 -3.83 4.07
CA SER A 78 -10.26 -3.79 5.37
C SER A 78 -10.41 -2.36 5.89
N ILE A 79 -9.35 -1.55 5.80
CA ILE A 79 -9.36 -0.14 6.25
C ILE A 79 -10.34 0.69 5.43
N ILE A 80 -10.32 0.53 4.10
CA ILE A 80 -11.20 1.27 3.19
C ILE A 80 -12.67 0.89 3.45
N LEU A 81 -12.98 -0.40 3.54
CA LEU A 81 -14.35 -0.87 3.80
C LEU A 81 -14.88 -0.40 5.15
N LYS A 82 -14.04 -0.41 6.20
CA LYS A 82 -14.40 0.12 7.53
C LYS A 82 -14.70 1.62 7.52
N ASN A 83 -14.19 2.37 6.54
CA ASN A 83 -14.35 3.82 6.42
C ASN A 83 -15.06 4.20 5.12
N ARG A 84 -15.89 3.31 4.56
CA ARG A 84 -16.48 3.47 3.22
C ARG A 84 -17.20 4.81 3.06
N ASP A 85 -18.10 5.15 4.00
CA ASP A 85 -18.88 6.39 3.95
C ASP A 85 -17.98 7.64 3.92
N LYS A 86 -16.84 7.59 4.64
CA LYS A 86 -15.88 8.70 4.66
C LYS A 86 -15.15 8.84 3.33
N MET A 87 -14.79 7.71 2.71
CA MET A 87 -14.17 7.69 1.38
C MET A 87 -15.14 8.23 0.32
N GLU A 88 -16.41 7.83 0.37
CA GLU A 88 -17.43 8.34 -0.56
C GLU A 88 -17.60 9.86 -0.41
N ASN A 89 -17.71 10.37 0.82
CA ASN A 89 -17.76 11.82 1.08
C ASN A 89 -16.53 12.55 0.54
N LEU A 90 -15.34 11.99 0.75
CA LEU A 90 -14.10 12.57 0.26
C LEU A 90 -14.08 12.65 -1.27
N VAL A 91 -14.49 11.59 -1.96
CA VAL A 91 -14.59 11.55 -3.42
C VAL A 91 -15.61 12.57 -3.93
N GLN A 92 -16.77 12.69 -3.30
CA GLN A 92 -17.78 13.69 -3.69
C GLN A 92 -17.26 15.12 -3.57
N GLU A 93 -16.52 15.43 -2.50
CA GLU A 93 -15.92 16.77 -2.35
C GLU A 93 -14.78 17.01 -3.34
N LEU A 94 -13.98 15.98 -3.64
CA LEU A 94 -12.90 16.07 -4.63
C LEU A 94 -13.45 16.26 -6.05
N ILE A 95 -14.58 15.65 -6.40
CA ILE A 95 -15.26 15.87 -7.69
C ILE A 95 -15.70 17.33 -7.84
N LYS A 96 -16.15 17.98 -6.75
CA LYS A 96 -16.61 19.38 -6.78
C LYS A 96 -15.46 20.39 -6.86
N LYS A 97 -14.35 20.11 -6.17
CA LYS A 97 -13.25 21.06 -5.96
C LYS A 97 -12.00 20.77 -6.77
N GLU A 98 -11.90 19.59 -7.37
CA GLU A 98 -10.73 18.99 -8.03
C GLU A 98 -9.51 18.76 -7.11
N THR A 99 -9.30 19.62 -6.12
CA THR A 99 -8.21 19.56 -5.15
C THR A 99 -8.75 19.78 -3.74
N LEU A 100 -8.18 19.06 -2.77
CA LEU A 100 -8.44 19.24 -1.34
C LEU A 100 -7.13 19.44 -0.60
N THR A 101 -7.12 20.39 0.33
CA THR A 101 -6.02 20.59 1.28
C THR A 101 -6.06 19.53 2.39
N GLY A 102 -4.93 19.32 3.08
CA GLY A 102 -4.86 18.37 4.19
C GLY A 102 -5.87 18.66 5.30
N ASP A 103 -6.13 19.93 5.60
CA ASP A 103 -7.09 20.35 6.62
C ASP A 103 -8.53 20.04 6.19
N GLU A 104 -8.88 20.24 4.92
CA GLU A 104 -10.18 19.87 4.37
C GLU A 104 -10.40 18.36 4.43
N ILE A 105 -9.38 17.55 4.10
CA ILE A 105 -9.45 16.09 4.22
C ILE A 105 -9.73 15.68 5.67
N LEU A 106 -9.00 16.26 6.64
CA LEU A 106 -9.20 15.95 8.06
C LEU A 106 -10.61 16.32 8.56
N GLN A 107 -11.16 17.44 8.08
CA GLN A 107 -12.53 17.84 8.36
C GLN A 107 -13.54 16.83 7.80
N ILE A 108 -13.41 16.44 6.53
CA ILE A 108 -14.30 15.47 5.88
C ILE A 108 -14.25 14.11 6.58
N LEU A 109 -13.06 13.66 6.98
CA LEU A 109 -12.88 12.38 7.67
C LEU A 109 -13.34 12.41 9.14
N ASN A 110 -13.83 13.56 9.64
CA ASN A 110 -14.22 13.83 11.02
C ASN A 110 -13.11 13.51 12.04
N VAL A 111 -11.86 13.78 11.67
CA VAL A 111 -10.70 13.53 12.53
C VAL A 111 -10.33 14.82 13.26
N LYS A 112 -11.11 15.19 14.29
CA LYS A 112 -10.85 16.37 15.10
C LYS A 112 -9.57 16.20 15.93
N GLY A 113 -8.68 17.19 15.92
CA GLY A 113 -7.50 17.26 16.79
C GLY A 113 -6.31 16.39 16.40
N LYS A 114 -6.32 15.73 15.22
CA LYS A 114 -5.13 15.03 14.70
C LYS A 114 -4.59 15.77 13.48
N THR A 115 -3.30 16.06 13.51
CA THR A 115 -2.57 16.54 12.32
C THR A 115 -2.21 15.34 11.45
N LEU A 116 -2.28 15.48 10.13
CA LEU A 116 -1.65 14.51 9.23
C LEU A 116 -0.15 14.43 9.59
N PRO A 117 0.48 13.24 9.47
CA PRO A 117 1.92 13.12 9.63
C PRO A 117 2.60 14.15 8.73
N LYS A 118 3.48 14.98 9.29
CA LYS A 118 4.23 15.94 8.49
C LYS A 118 5.09 15.16 7.51
N MET A 119 4.92 15.39 6.20
CA MET A 119 5.82 14.83 5.20
C MET A 119 7.23 15.37 5.46
N ASN A 120 8.15 14.48 5.85
CA ASN A 120 9.54 14.85 6.02
C ASN A 120 10.19 14.95 4.64
N LYS A 121 10.41 16.18 4.17
CA LYS A 121 11.07 16.45 2.87
C LYS A 121 12.58 16.12 2.87
N SER A 122 13.12 15.59 3.96
CA SER A 122 14.57 15.32 4.11
C SER A 122 15.03 13.95 3.62
N LEU A 123 14.19 13.18 2.91
CA LEU A 123 14.53 11.82 2.46
C LEU A 123 14.35 11.60 0.94
N ILE A 124 14.40 12.68 0.16
CA ILE A 124 14.54 12.61 -1.31
C ILE A 124 15.78 13.42 -1.70
#